data_AF-A0A7C3TLI2-F1
#
_entry.id   AF-A0A7C3TLI2-F1
#
_cell.length_a   1.000
_cell.length_b   1.000
_cell.length_c   1.000
_cell.angle_alpha   90.00
_cell.angle_beta   90.00
_cell.angle_gamma   90.00
#
_symmetry.space_group_name_H-M   'P 1'
#
loop_
_entity.id
_entity.type
_entity.pdbx_description
1 polymer ?
#
loop_
_entity_poly.entity_id
_entity_poly.type
_entity_poly.pdbx_seq_one_letter_code
_entity_poly.pdbx_strand_id
1 'polypeptide(L)'
;MFFPYSDENPTRSFPLFTVILIILNCVVYYLEVYGQPGFENILKMYAFVPCKVNKINFYDYNHFVPFISHMFLHLNIFHVASNMLFLWIFGNNIEDVLGIIRFYTFYIMCGLAAALTFYLFHHNECMPVIGASGAISGLLGGYVVLFPSARIKVWF
;
A
#
# COMPACT_ATOMS: atom_id res chain seq x y z
N MET A 1 -10.99 -4.22 -20.32
CA MET A 1 -10.81 -3.82 -18.90
C MET A 1 -10.06 -2.49 -18.95
N PHE A 2 -10.57 -1.42 -18.34
CA PHE A 2 -9.92 -0.10 -18.43
C PHE A 2 -8.66 -0.07 -17.55
N PHE A 3 -7.48 0.05 -18.15
CA PHE A 3 -6.21 0.17 -17.42
C PHE A 3 -5.72 1.62 -17.45
N PRO A 4 -5.71 2.33 -16.31
CA PRO A 4 -5.20 3.70 -16.27
C PRO A 4 -3.69 3.70 -16.48
N TYR A 5 -3.18 4.69 -17.21
CA TYR A 5 -1.73 4.85 -17.43
C TYR A 5 -1.20 6.26 -17.13
N SER A 6 -2.08 7.25 -17.03
CA SER A 6 -1.74 8.64 -16.71
C SER A 6 -2.99 9.41 -16.36
N ASP A 7 -2.85 10.49 -15.60
CA ASP A 7 -3.84 11.54 -15.46
C ASP A 7 -3.38 12.82 -16.20
N GLU A 8 -4.26 13.83 -16.25
CA GLU A 8 -3.99 15.12 -16.89
C GLU A 8 -3.56 16.24 -15.92
N ASN A 9 -3.55 15.99 -14.60
CA ASN A 9 -3.22 17.04 -13.65
C ASN A 9 -1.70 17.24 -13.59
N PRO A 10 -1.19 18.44 -13.92
CA PRO A 10 0.23 18.71 -13.84
C PRO A 10 0.68 18.74 -12.37
N THR A 11 1.77 18.03 -12.06
CA THR A 11 2.46 18.10 -10.76
C THR A 11 3.45 19.26 -10.76
N ARG A 12 3.46 20.07 -9.70
CA ARG A 12 4.37 21.22 -9.58
C ARG A 12 5.69 20.87 -8.90
N SER A 13 5.69 19.87 -8.02
CA SER A 13 6.85 19.38 -7.29
C SER A 13 7.25 17.96 -7.71
N PHE A 14 8.50 17.59 -7.43
CA PHE A 14 8.97 16.23 -7.62
C PHE A 14 8.38 15.33 -6.51
N PRO A 15 7.72 14.20 -6.86
CA PRO A 15 7.02 13.36 -5.90
C PRO A 15 7.98 12.40 -5.17
N LEU A 16 8.74 12.96 -4.22
CA LEU A 16 9.83 12.27 -3.54
C LEU A 16 9.36 11.01 -2.79
N PHE A 17 8.32 11.12 -1.97
CA PHE A 17 7.83 10.00 -1.18
C PHE A 17 7.14 8.95 -2.03
N THR A 18 6.43 9.35 -3.07
CA THR A 18 5.85 8.42 -4.06
C THR A 18 6.97 7.56 -4.67
N VAL A 19 8.07 8.18 -5.12
CA VAL A 19 9.22 7.44 -5.66
C VAL A 19 9.89 6.57 -4.61
N ILE A 20 10.08 7.06 -3.37
CA ILE A 20 10.64 6.26 -2.27
C ILE A 20 9.78 5.02 -2.00
N LEU A 21 8.46 5.17 -1.90
CA LEU A 21 7.54 4.06 -1.69
C LEU A 21 7.61 3.07 -2.85
N ILE A 22 7.70 3.53 -4.10
CA ILE A 22 7.84 2.66 -5.27
C ILE A 22 9.11 1.84 -5.18
N ILE A 23 10.25 2.49 -4.95
CA ILE A 23 11.55 1.82 -4.82
C ILE A 23 11.51 0.82 -3.67
N LEU A 24 10.99 1.22 -2.51
CA LEU A 24 10.90 0.36 -1.34
C LEU A 24 10.07 -0.90 -1.61
N ASN A 25 8.90 -0.77 -2.23
CA ASN A 25 8.06 -1.91 -2.59
C ASN A 25 8.75 -2.84 -3.60
N CYS A 26 9.43 -2.29 -4.60
CA CYS A 26 10.21 -3.08 -5.55
C CYS A 26 11.38 -3.81 -4.88
N VAL A 27 12.07 -3.18 -3.94
CA VAL A 27 13.17 -3.79 -3.17
C VAL A 27 12.62 -4.89 -2.26
N VAL A 28 11.53 -4.65 -1.55
CA VAL A 28 10.88 -5.67 -0.70
C VAL A 28 10.44 -6.85 -1.56
N TYR A 29 9.80 -6.62 -2.71
CA TYR A 29 9.43 -7.70 -3.63
C TYR A 29 10.63 -8.48 -4.16
N TYR A 30 11.73 -7.80 -4.47
CA TYR A 30 12.97 -8.49 -4.83
C TYR A 30 13.48 -9.40 -3.70
N LEU A 31 13.45 -8.92 -2.46
CA LEU A 31 13.83 -9.71 -1.27
C LEU A 31 12.84 -10.84 -0.98
N GLU A 32 11.55 -10.67 -1.26
CA GLU A 32 10.54 -11.74 -1.17
C GLU A 32 10.87 -12.93 -2.09
N VAL A 33 11.30 -12.62 -3.32
CA VAL A 33 11.56 -13.63 -4.35
C VAL A 33 12.94 -14.28 -4.20
N TYR A 34 13.98 -13.47 -3.93
CA TYR A 34 15.37 -13.93 -3.98
C TYR A 34 16.07 -13.96 -2.62
N GLY A 35 15.50 -13.33 -1.60
CA GLY A 35 16.09 -13.25 -0.27
C GLY A 35 15.86 -14.51 0.57
N GLN A 36 16.75 -14.71 1.54
CA GLN A 36 16.52 -15.60 2.67
C GLN A 36 15.77 -14.81 3.76
N PRO A 37 14.79 -15.38 4.47
CA PRO A 37 14.45 -16.80 4.62
C PRO A 37 13.45 -17.36 3.58
N GLY A 38 13.21 -16.63 2.48
CA GLY A 38 12.24 -17.00 1.45
C GLY A 38 10.82 -16.49 1.71
N PHE A 39 10.02 -16.45 0.64
CA PHE A 39 8.68 -15.87 0.61
C PHE A 39 7.76 -16.34 1.76
N GLU A 40 7.64 -17.65 2.00
CA GLU A 40 6.73 -18.17 3.04
C GLU A 40 7.08 -17.69 4.45
N ASN A 41 8.37 -17.59 4.75
CA ASN A 41 8.84 -17.14 6.06
C ASN A 41 8.64 -15.64 6.22
N ILE A 42 8.89 -14.86 5.16
CA ILE A 42 8.59 -13.43 5.12
C ILE A 42 7.09 -13.20 5.38
N LEU A 43 6.20 -13.94 4.70
CA LEU A 43 4.77 -13.84 4.94
C LEU A 43 4.39 -14.18 6.39
N LYS A 44 4.96 -15.25 6.96
CA LYS A 44 4.67 -15.64 8.36
C LYS A 44 5.01 -14.55 9.37
N MET A 45 6.07 -13.78 9.11
CA MET A 45 6.58 -12.74 10.01
C MET A 45 5.92 -11.37 9.77
N TYR A 46 5.70 -10.98 8.51
CA TYR A 46 5.39 -9.60 8.15
C TYR A 46 3.99 -9.40 7.55
N ALA A 47 3.27 -10.47 7.18
CA ALA A 47 1.90 -10.33 6.69
C ALA A 47 0.91 -10.11 7.83
N PHE A 48 -0.09 -9.26 7.59
CA PHE A 48 -1.16 -9.04 8.53
C PHE A 48 -2.09 -10.27 8.56
N VAL A 49 -2.31 -10.88 9.73
CA VAL A 49 -3.19 -12.05 9.87
C VAL A 49 -4.27 -11.74 10.90
N PRO A 50 -5.55 -11.57 10.49
CA PRO A 50 -6.63 -11.13 11.38
C PRO A 50 -6.78 -12.01 12.63
N CYS A 51 -6.75 -13.33 12.49
CA CYS A 51 -6.91 -14.24 13.63
C CYS A 51 -5.78 -14.17 14.66
N LYS A 52 -4.60 -13.62 14.29
CA LYS A 52 -3.49 -13.39 15.23
C LYS A 52 -3.71 -12.14 16.09
N VAL A 53 -4.55 -11.20 15.64
CA VAL A 53 -4.81 -9.94 16.36
C VAL A 53 -5.44 -10.20 17.74
N ASN A 54 -6.34 -11.18 17.83
CA ASN A 54 -6.94 -11.61 19.10
C ASN A 54 -5.95 -12.23 20.10
N LYS A 55 -4.74 -12.57 19.65
CA LYS A 55 -3.69 -13.22 20.45
C LYS A 55 -2.47 -12.31 20.67
N ILE A 56 -2.61 -11.01 20.39
CA ILE A 56 -1.52 -10.05 20.57
C ILE A 56 -1.09 -10.01 22.03
N ASN A 57 0.19 -10.27 22.25
CA ASN A 57 0.88 -9.88 23.46
C ASN A 57 1.39 -8.44 23.30
N PHE A 58 0.85 -7.50 24.09
CA PHE A 58 1.24 -6.08 24.05
C PHE A 58 2.69 -5.83 24.46
N TYR A 59 3.34 -6.78 25.13
CA TYR A 59 4.76 -6.70 25.49
C TYR A 59 5.69 -7.18 24.38
N ASP A 60 5.17 -7.80 23.32
CA ASP A 60 5.94 -8.24 22.16
C ASP A 60 5.66 -7.31 20.98
N TYR A 61 6.62 -6.41 20.71
CA TYR A 61 6.51 -5.44 19.62
C TYR A 61 6.41 -6.11 18.24
N ASN A 62 6.85 -7.35 18.08
CA ASN A 62 6.78 -8.07 16.81
C ASN A 62 5.34 -8.31 16.35
N HIS A 63 4.37 -8.31 17.27
CA HIS A 63 2.95 -8.42 16.92
C HIS A 63 2.37 -7.18 16.24
N PHE A 64 3.03 -6.02 16.37
CA PHE A 64 2.57 -4.77 15.76
C PHE A 64 3.21 -4.49 14.41
N VAL A 65 4.37 -5.09 14.11
CA VAL A 65 5.07 -4.94 12.82
C VAL A 65 4.14 -5.27 11.63
N PRO A 66 3.36 -6.37 11.65
CA PRO A 66 2.45 -6.72 10.56
C PRO A 66 1.37 -5.70 10.23
N PHE A 67 1.01 -4.78 11.13
CA PHE A 67 0.02 -3.73 10.84
C PHE A 67 0.53 -2.68 9.84
N ILE A 68 1.85 -2.59 9.64
CA ILE A 68 2.45 -1.68 8.66
C ILE A 68 3.19 -2.47 7.59
N SER A 69 3.95 -3.51 7.96
CA SER A 69 4.79 -4.23 6.99
C SER A 69 3.98 -4.90 5.89
N HIS A 70 2.73 -5.29 6.16
CA HIS A 70 1.87 -5.91 5.15
C HIS A 70 1.65 -5.03 3.92
N MET A 71 1.73 -3.70 4.08
CA MET A 71 1.58 -2.72 3.00
C MET A 71 2.69 -2.82 1.95
N PHE A 72 3.80 -3.47 2.26
CA PHE A 72 4.97 -3.57 1.38
C PHE A 72 5.13 -4.95 0.72
N LEU A 73 4.37 -5.94 1.18
CA LEU A 73 4.49 -7.33 0.72
C LEU A 73 3.60 -7.61 -0.50
N HIS A 74 4.09 -8.40 -1.46
CA HIS A 74 3.35 -8.68 -2.70
C HIS A 74 3.42 -10.16 -3.12
N LEU A 75 2.27 -10.70 -3.52
CA LEU A 75 2.12 -12.12 -3.89
C LEU A 75 2.89 -12.52 -5.16
N ASN A 76 2.99 -11.60 -6.12
CA ASN A 76 3.59 -11.86 -7.44
C ASN A 76 3.91 -10.53 -8.16
N ILE A 77 4.59 -10.64 -9.30
CA ILE A 77 5.05 -9.49 -10.08
C ILE A 77 3.91 -8.61 -10.56
N PHE A 78 2.77 -9.19 -10.95
CA PHE A 78 1.61 -8.43 -11.39
C PHE A 78 0.97 -7.66 -10.22
N HIS A 79 0.98 -8.23 -9.02
CA HIS A 79 0.48 -7.58 -7.83
C HIS A 79 1.32 -6.34 -7.49
N VAL A 80 2.66 -6.44 -7.45
CA VAL A 80 3.50 -5.24 -7.21
C VAL A 80 3.42 -4.24 -8.36
N ALA A 81 3.48 -4.69 -9.61
CA ALA A 81 3.44 -3.79 -10.77
C ALA A 81 2.15 -2.97 -10.84
N SER A 82 0.99 -3.61 -10.57
CA SER A 82 -0.29 -2.91 -10.53
C SER A 82 -0.37 -1.89 -9.39
N ASN A 83 0.09 -2.23 -8.18
CA ASN A 83 0.15 -1.27 -7.08
C ASN A 83 1.05 -0.08 -7.41
N MET A 84 2.24 -0.32 -7.98
CA MET A 84 3.17 0.76 -8.30
C MET A 84 2.64 1.66 -9.42
N LEU A 85 1.92 1.11 -10.38
CA LEU A 85 1.23 1.88 -11.42
C LEU A 85 0.21 2.84 -10.82
N PHE A 86 -0.68 2.35 -9.94
CA PHE A 86 -1.67 3.20 -9.28
C PHE A 86 -1.02 4.22 -8.35
N LEU A 87 0.00 3.81 -7.59
CA LEU A 87 0.75 4.72 -6.72
C LEU A 87 1.44 5.83 -7.52
N TRP A 88 1.98 5.52 -8.70
CA TRP A 88 2.59 6.51 -9.58
C TRP A 88 1.58 7.49 -10.17
N ILE A 89 0.42 7.00 -10.61
CA ILE A 89 -0.63 7.83 -11.26
C ILE A 89 -1.33 8.75 -10.26
N PHE A 90 -1.56 8.30 -9.02
CA PHE A 90 -2.35 9.07 -8.06
C PHE A 90 -1.51 9.65 -6.92
N GLY A 91 -0.43 8.98 -6.51
CA GLY A 91 0.38 9.39 -5.37
C GLY A 91 1.08 10.72 -5.59
N ASN A 92 1.61 10.95 -6.78
CA ASN A 92 2.28 12.19 -7.18
C ASN A 92 1.39 13.44 -7.00
N ASN A 93 0.13 13.42 -7.45
CA ASN A 93 -0.78 14.56 -7.31
C ASN A 93 -1.19 14.78 -5.85
N ILE A 94 -1.37 13.71 -5.07
CA ILE A 94 -1.70 13.84 -3.65
C ILE A 94 -0.51 14.38 -2.86
N GLU A 95 0.71 13.92 -3.19
CA GLU A 95 1.94 14.43 -2.59
C GLU A 95 2.16 15.92 -2.91
N ASP A 96 1.88 16.35 -4.15
CA ASP A 96 1.99 17.74 -4.56
C ASP A 96 1.03 18.66 -3.78
N VAL A 97 -0.19 18.18 -3.50
CA VAL A 97 -1.21 18.94 -2.75
C VAL A 97 -0.95 18.94 -1.25
N LEU A 98 -0.64 17.78 -0.67
CA LEU A 98 -0.48 17.63 0.77
C LEU A 98 0.92 18.07 1.26
N GLY A 99 1.91 17.98 0.38
CA GLY A 99 3.31 18.02 0.76
C GLY A 99 3.77 16.70 1.41
N ILE A 100 5.08 16.52 1.38
CA ILE A 100 5.86 15.35 1.82
C ILE A 100 5.35 14.73 3.14
N ILE A 101 5.33 15.48 4.24
CA ILE A 101 5.03 14.94 5.58
C ILE A 101 3.58 14.46 5.68
N ARG A 102 2.64 15.28 5.17
CA ARG A 102 1.21 14.96 5.24
C ARG A 102 0.86 13.80 4.32
N PHE A 103 1.49 13.70 3.15
CA PHE A 103 1.36 12.55 2.27
C PHE A 103 1.79 11.25 2.95
N TYR A 104 2.96 11.24 3.58
CA TYR A 104 3.46 10.08 4.31
C TYR A 104 2.48 9.64 5.42
N THR A 105 2.06 10.58 6.28
CA THR A 105 1.10 10.26 7.34
C THR A 105 -0.22 9.77 6.77
N PHE A 106 -0.72 10.38 5.69
CA PHE A 106 -1.96 9.98 5.04
C PHE A 106 -1.88 8.57 4.47
N TYR A 107 -0.78 8.21 3.80
CA TYR A 107 -0.55 6.87 3.26
C TYR A 107 -0.57 5.79 4.36
N ILE A 108 0.17 6.01 5.45
CA ILE A 108 0.22 5.07 6.59
C ILE A 108 -1.16 4.93 7.24
N MET A 109 -1.86 6.05 7.46
CA MET A 109 -3.20 6.02 8.04
C MET A 109 -4.21 5.28 7.16
N CYS A 110 -4.12 5.42 5.83
CA CYS A 110 -4.97 4.66 4.91
C CYS A 110 -4.70 3.15 4.98
N GLY A 111 -3.42 2.74 5.05
CA GLY A 111 -3.06 1.34 5.20
C GLY A 111 -3.54 0.72 6.51
N LEU A 112 -3.32 1.43 7.63
CA LEU A 112 -3.82 1.01 8.95
C LEU A 112 -5.35 0.93 8.98
N ALA A 113 -6.04 1.92 8.42
CA ALA A 113 -7.50 1.92 8.33
C ALA A 113 -8.01 0.73 7.50
N ALA A 114 -7.34 0.40 6.40
CA ALA A 114 -7.69 -0.75 5.57
C ALA A 114 -7.51 -2.07 6.34
N ALA A 115 -6.38 -2.26 7.04
CA ALA A 115 -6.12 -3.46 7.84
C ALA A 115 -7.13 -3.62 8.99
N LEU A 116 -7.41 -2.54 9.71
CA LEU A 116 -8.39 -2.54 10.81
C LEU A 116 -9.80 -2.79 10.29
N THR A 117 -10.18 -2.18 9.17
CA THR A 117 -11.48 -2.42 8.54
C THR A 117 -11.61 -3.88 8.13
N PHE A 118 -10.57 -4.45 7.49
CA PHE A 118 -10.58 -5.87 7.11
C PHE A 118 -10.73 -6.77 8.34
N TYR A 119 -9.98 -6.49 9.42
CA TYR A 119 -10.07 -7.21 10.68
C TYR A 119 -11.47 -7.16 11.29
N LEU A 120 -12.15 -6.00 11.31
CA LEU A 120 -13.50 -5.88 11.89
C LEU A 120 -14.48 -6.89 11.28
N PHE A 121 -14.37 -7.14 9.98
CA PHE A 121 -15.26 -8.07 9.27
C PHE A 121 -14.73 -9.52 9.22
N HIS A 122 -13.42 -9.74 9.34
CA HIS A 122 -12.78 -11.04 9.12
C HIS A 122 -11.88 -11.50 10.30
N HIS A 123 -12.18 -11.06 11.52
CA HIS A 123 -11.33 -11.30 12.71
C HIS A 123 -11.04 -12.78 13.03
N ASN A 124 -11.87 -13.72 12.57
CA ASN A 124 -11.67 -15.16 12.77
C ASN A 124 -10.85 -15.82 11.65
N GLU A 125 -10.56 -15.10 10.56
CA GLU A 125 -9.85 -15.66 9.41
C GLU A 125 -8.33 -15.61 9.62
N CYS A 126 -7.68 -16.72 9.29
CA CYS A 126 -6.22 -16.85 9.36
C CYS A 126 -5.54 -16.68 7.99
N MET A 127 -6.26 -16.17 6.99
CA MET A 127 -5.68 -15.84 5.69
C MET A 127 -4.79 -14.60 5.83
N PRO A 128 -3.51 -14.66 5.39
CA PRO A 128 -2.65 -13.49 5.39
C PRO A 128 -3.13 -12.43 4.39
N VAL A 129 -3.14 -11.19 4.86
CA VAL A 129 -3.44 -9.98 4.08
C VAL A 129 -2.12 -9.28 3.78
N ILE A 130 -1.87 -9.02 2.50
CA ILE A 130 -0.68 -8.30 2.01
C ILE A 130 -1.03 -7.37 0.85
N GLY A 131 -0.19 -6.37 0.63
CA GLY A 131 -0.25 -5.46 -0.51
C GLY A 131 -0.47 -4.01 -0.11
N ALA A 132 0.08 -3.11 -0.92
CA ALA A 132 -0.09 -1.66 -0.78
C ALA A 132 -1.51 -1.17 -1.12
N SER A 133 -2.35 -2.03 -1.68
CA SER A 133 -3.63 -1.70 -2.31
C SER A 133 -4.62 -1.03 -1.37
N GLY A 134 -4.65 -1.40 -0.08
CA GLY A 134 -5.48 -0.73 0.92
C GLY A 134 -5.12 0.74 1.10
N ALA A 135 -3.82 1.04 1.23
CA ALA A 135 -3.32 2.41 1.32
C ALA A 135 -3.53 3.20 0.03
N ILE A 136 -3.27 2.58 -1.13
CA ILE A 136 -3.48 3.18 -2.45
C ILE A 136 -4.97 3.46 -2.72
N SER A 137 -5.88 2.61 -2.25
CA SER A 137 -7.32 2.85 -2.35
C SER A 137 -7.73 4.09 -1.54
N GLY A 138 -7.12 4.30 -0.38
CA GLY A 138 -7.28 5.54 0.40
C GLY A 138 -6.74 6.77 -0.33
N LEU A 139 -5.57 6.66 -0.96
CA LEU A 139 -5.03 7.72 -1.83
C LEU A 139 -5.97 8.05 -2.99
N LEU A 140 -6.53 7.02 -3.65
CA LEU A 140 -7.50 7.19 -4.72
C LEU A 140 -8.78 7.90 -4.23
N GLY A 141 -9.27 7.54 -3.03
CA GLY A 141 -10.37 8.26 -2.38
C GLY A 141 -10.04 9.74 -2.17
N GLY A 142 -8.84 10.05 -1.68
CA GLY A 142 -8.34 11.43 -1.56
C GLY A 142 -8.25 12.13 -2.91
N TYR A 143 -7.81 11.43 -3.96
CA TYR A 143 -7.72 11.95 -5.32
C TYR A 143 -9.08 12.33 -5.89
N VAL A 144 -10.10 11.48 -5.72
CA VAL A 144 -11.47 11.78 -6.16
C VAL A 144 -12.03 13.02 -5.45
N VAL A 145 -11.71 13.22 -4.17
CA VAL A 145 -12.15 14.39 -3.40
C VAL A 145 -11.44 15.67 -3.84
N LEU A 146 -10.13 15.61 -4.06
CA LEU A 146 -9.31 16.78 -4.42
C LEU A 146 -9.43 17.16 -5.90
N PHE A 147 -9.67 16.18 -6.77
CA PHE A 147 -9.70 16.35 -8.23
C PHE A 147 -10.96 15.74 -8.86
N PRO A 148 -12.18 16.16 -8.47
CA PRO A 148 -13.43 15.53 -8.90
C PRO A 148 -13.70 15.62 -10.41
N SER A 149 -13.07 16.57 -11.09
CA SER A 149 -13.21 16.79 -12.54
C SER A 149 -12.00 16.30 -13.35
N ALA A 150 -11.06 15.58 -12.73
CA ALA A 150 -9.87 15.09 -13.41
C ALA A 150 -10.20 14.01 -14.43
N ARG A 151 -9.46 14.00 -15.54
CA ARG A 151 -9.57 13.00 -16.59
C ARG A 151 -8.41 12.02 -16.48
N ILE A 152 -8.75 10.74 -16.43
CA ILE A 152 -7.78 9.64 -16.38
C ILE A 152 -7.72 9.02 -17.78
N LYS A 153 -6.50 8.85 -18.29
CA LYS A 153 -6.26 8.18 -19.57
C LYS A 153 -6.14 6.68 -19.35
N VAL A 154 -6.87 5.91 -20.15
CA VAL A 154 -7.00 4.46 -20.00
C VAL A 154 -6.70 3.75 -21.32
N TRP A 155 -6.11 2.56 -21.24
CA TRP A 155 -6.04 1.60 -22.34
C TRP A 155 -7.34 0.78 -22.42
N PHE A 156 -7.72 0.39 -23.65
CA PHE A 156 -8.90 -0.43 -23.95
C PHE A 156 -8.54 -1.90 -24.15
#